data_AF-A0A372GNQ2-F1
#
_entry.id   AF-A0A372GNQ2-F1
#
_cell.length_a   1.000
_cell.length_b   1.000
_cell.length_c   1.000
_cell.angle_alpha   90.00
_cell.angle_beta   90.00
_cell.angle_gamma   90.00
#
_symmetry.space_group_name_H-M   'P 1'
#
loop_
_entity.id
_entity.type
_entity.pdbx_description
1 polymer ?
#
loop_
_entity_poly.entity_id
_entity_poly.type
_entity_poly.pdbx_seq_one_letter_code
_entity_poly.pdbx_strand_id
1 'polypeptide(L)'
;MQLVAVGDGIPAVFAIGPQAVGVFAAGQEATGIIALGQVANGVVAIGQLARGVVAIGQLATGVFALGQAAFGFFAAGMAAIGVVVQAGVGFGGTSAVSSKLGFWGRLHIQRMFDPHARGPILQHGGLPGWRIVLATVGTLALTAAWWKITGEPLREMILDL
;
A
#
# COMPACT_ATOMS: atom_id res chain seq x y z
N MET A 1 10.81 2.73 -35.11
CA MET A 1 11.19 2.53 -33.70
C MET A 1 12.71 2.48 -33.63
N GLN A 2 13.34 3.34 -32.84
CA GLN A 2 14.78 3.22 -32.58
C GLN A 2 14.99 2.16 -31.50
N LEU A 3 16.09 1.40 -31.59
CA LEU A 3 16.44 0.41 -30.58
C LEU A 3 16.80 1.08 -29.26
N VAL A 4 17.57 2.17 -29.31
CA VAL A 4 18.05 2.88 -28.13
C VAL A 4 17.86 4.38 -28.33
N ALA A 5 17.34 5.08 -27.33
CA ALA A 5 17.31 6.53 -27.27
C ALA A 5 17.82 7.03 -25.92
N VAL A 6 18.64 8.08 -25.97
CA VAL A 6 19.10 8.82 -24.80
C VAL A 6 18.69 10.28 -25.01
N GLY A 7 17.84 10.79 -24.13
CA GLY A 7 17.27 12.13 -24.27
C GLY A 7 15.83 12.19 -23.78
N ASP A 8 15.25 13.37 -23.86
CA ASP A 8 13.97 13.65 -23.25
C ASP A 8 12.80 13.36 -24.21
N GLY A 9 11.83 12.56 -23.78
CA GLY A 9 10.59 12.31 -24.50
C GLY A 9 10.73 11.50 -25.79
N ILE A 10 11.84 10.79 -26.00
CA ILE A 10 12.12 10.06 -27.23
C ILE A 10 11.65 8.60 -27.11
N PRO A 11 10.66 8.14 -27.89
CA PRO A 11 10.17 6.76 -27.82
C PRO A 11 11.16 5.77 -28.46
N ALA A 12 11.61 4.78 -27.67
CA ALA A 12 12.52 3.73 -28.12
C ALA A 12 12.25 2.38 -27.44
N VAL A 13 12.89 1.31 -27.89
CA VAL A 13 12.84 0.02 -27.16
C VAL A 13 13.53 0.17 -25.80
N PHE A 14 14.71 0.79 -25.79
CA PHE A 14 15.43 1.20 -24.59
C PHE A 14 15.50 2.73 -24.54
N ALA A 15 14.85 3.35 -23.57
CA ALA A 15 14.81 4.80 -23.38
C ALA A 15 15.46 5.21 -22.05
N ILE A 16 16.40 6.15 -22.11
CA ILE A 16 17.07 6.72 -20.93
C ILE A 16 16.98 8.24 -21.01
N GLY A 17 16.40 8.88 -20.00
CA GLY A 17 16.26 10.34 -19.97
C GLY A 17 15.32 10.81 -18.86
N PRO A 18 15.18 12.13 -18.62
CA PRO A 18 14.28 12.66 -17.61
C PRO A 18 12.84 12.15 -17.81
N GLN A 19 12.34 12.22 -19.06
CA GLN A 19 11.10 11.64 -19.54
C GLN A 19 11.40 10.45 -20.46
N ALA A 20 11.49 9.24 -19.91
CA ALA A 20 11.79 8.04 -20.68
C ALA A 20 10.50 7.31 -21.08
N VAL A 21 10.30 7.10 -22.38
CA VAL A 21 9.15 6.33 -22.92
C VAL A 21 9.67 5.18 -23.77
N GLY A 22 9.36 3.95 -23.39
CA GLY A 22 9.85 2.79 -24.14
C GLY A 22 9.38 1.45 -23.62
N VAL A 23 9.92 0.35 -24.17
CA VAL A 23 9.67 -0.98 -23.59
C VAL A 23 10.39 -1.10 -22.25
N PHE A 24 11.66 -0.67 -22.24
CA PHE A 24 12.47 -0.44 -21.06
C PHE A 24 12.71 1.07 -20.93
N ALA A 25 12.22 1.68 -19.86
CA ALA A 25 12.34 3.10 -19.60
C ALA A 25 13.04 3.35 -18.25
N ALA A 26 14.07 4.19 -18.26
CA ALA A 26 14.77 4.62 -17.05
C ALA A 26 14.91 6.16 -17.02
N GLY A 27 14.35 6.80 -15.99
CA GLY A 27 14.24 8.26 -15.94
C GLY A 27 13.75 8.83 -14.62
N GLN A 28 13.51 10.14 -14.55
CA GLN A 28 12.72 10.70 -13.43
C GLN A 28 11.26 10.27 -13.57
N GLU A 29 10.71 10.41 -14.78
CA GLU A 29 9.42 9.89 -15.18
C GLU A 29 9.65 8.83 -16.27
N ALA A 30 9.41 7.58 -15.90
CA ALA A 30 9.59 6.43 -16.78
C ALA A 30 8.23 5.80 -17.09
N THR A 31 7.94 5.62 -18.38
CA THR A 31 6.74 4.94 -18.86
C THR A 31 7.11 3.80 -19.80
N GLY A 32 6.71 2.58 -19.48
CA GLY A 32 7.04 1.42 -20.31
C GLY A 32 6.49 0.08 -19.85
N ILE A 33 6.96 -1.02 -20.42
CA ILE A 33 6.67 -2.36 -19.87
C ILE A 33 7.44 -2.51 -18.56
N ILE A 34 8.72 -2.14 -18.58
CA ILE A 34 9.59 -2.06 -17.41
C ILE A 34 10.00 -0.59 -17.24
N ALA A 35 9.56 0.01 -16.14
CA ALA A 35 9.79 1.42 -15.82
C ALA A 35 10.58 1.57 -14.52
N LEU A 36 11.67 2.33 -14.58
CA LEU A 36 12.55 2.65 -13.45
C LEU A 36 12.63 4.17 -13.30
N GLY A 37 12.20 4.72 -12.16
CA GLY A 37 12.29 6.17 -11.96
C GLY A 37 11.75 6.69 -10.65
N GLN A 38 11.73 8.02 -10.46
CA GLN A 38 11.01 8.59 -9.31
C GLN A 38 9.51 8.33 -9.45
N VAL A 39 8.98 8.54 -10.66
CA VAL A 39 7.64 8.16 -11.09
C VAL A 39 7.79 7.09 -12.17
N ALA A 40 7.36 5.88 -11.86
CA ALA A 40 7.44 4.73 -12.75
C ALA A 40 6.03 4.21 -13.07
N ASN A 41 5.67 4.18 -14.35
CA ASN A 41 4.40 3.65 -14.84
C ASN A 41 4.69 2.50 -15.82
N GLY A 42 4.25 1.29 -15.50
CA GLY A 42 4.45 0.15 -16.39
C GLY A 42 3.84 -1.16 -15.95
N VAL A 43 4.16 -2.26 -16.63
CA VAL A 43 3.78 -3.59 -16.12
C VAL A 43 4.60 -3.91 -14.87
N VAL A 44 5.90 -3.65 -14.94
CA VAL A 44 6.83 -3.67 -13.81
C VAL A 44 7.32 -2.25 -13.57
N ALA A 45 6.98 -1.68 -12.43
CA ALA A 45 7.34 -0.31 -12.05
C ALA A 45 8.17 -0.33 -10.77
N ILE A 46 9.34 0.31 -10.80
CA ILE A 46 10.20 0.48 -9.63
C ILE A 46 10.52 1.97 -9.46
N GLY A 47 10.14 2.54 -8.32
CA GLY A 47 10.31 3.96 -8.09
C GLY A 47 9.84 4.49 -6.75
N GLN A 48 9.89 5.80 -6.52
CA GLN A 48 9.22 6.36 -5.34
C GLN A 48 7.70 6.25 -5.47
N LEU A 49 7.19 6.57 -6.64
CA LEU A 49 5.82 6.41 -7.09
C LEU A 49 5.78 5.34 -8.19
N ALA A 50 5.44 4.11 -7.81
CA ALA A 50 5.39 2.98 -8.73
C ALA A 50 3.93 2.57 -9.03
N ARG A 51 3.56 2.55 -10.31
CA ARG A 51 2.24 2.12 -10.77
C ARG A 51 2.36 1.02 -11.81
N GLY A 52 1.78 -0.15 -11.53
CA GLY A 52 1.85 -1.25 -12.48
C GLY A 52 1.16 -2.54 -12.05
N VAL A 53 1.38 -3.63 -12.80
CA VAL A 53 0.96 -4.96 -12.33
C VAL A 53 1.83 -5.38 -11.15
N VAL A 54 3.14 -5.17 -11.27
CA VAL A 54 4.13 -5.30 -10.20
C VAL A 54 4.70 -3.92 -9.92
N ALA A 55 4.45 -3.40 -8.73
CA ALA A 55 4.88 -2.08 -8.29
C ALA A 55 5.76 -2.19 -7.04
N ILE A 56 6.97 -1.62 -7.10
CA ILE A 56 7.91 -1.59 -5.99
C ILE A 56 8.29 -0.14 -5.73
N GLY A 57 7.98 0.38 -4.55
CA GLY A 57 8.28 1.78 -4.26
C GLY A 57 7.94 2.30 -2.88
N GLN A 58 8.08 3.60 -2.65
CA GLN A 58 7.58 4.20 -1.41
C GLN A 58 6.05 4.21 -1.41
N LEU A 59 5.45 4.65 -2.52
CA LEU A 59 4.05 4.50 -2.86
C LEU A 59 3.93 3.52 -4.03
N ALA A 60 3.44 2.31 -3.76
CA ALA A 60 3.25 1.28 -4.77
C ALA A 60 1.76 1.00 -5.00
N THR A 61 1.32 1.05 -6.25
CA THR A 61 -0.06 0.71 -6.64
C THR A 61 -0.05 -0.34 -7.74
N GLY A 62 -0.67 -1.49 -7.51
CA GLY A 62 -0.68 -2.56 -8.50
C GLY A 62 -1.40 -3.84 -8.10
N VAL A 63 -1.29 -4.90 -8.91
CA VAL A 63 -1.79 -6.23 -8.50
C VAL A 63 -0.90 -6.77 -7.38
N PHE A 64 0.41 -6.65 -7.56
CA PHE A 64 1.45 -6.90 -6.56
C PHE A 64 2.12 -5.57 -6.20
N ALA A 65 1.87 -5.06 -5.01
CA ALA A 65 2.40 -3.80 -4.53
C ALA A 65 3.32 -4.04 -3.32
N LEU A 66 4.57 -3.59 -3.42
CA LEU A 66 5.57 -3.66 -2.36
C LEU A 66 6.06 -2.24 -2.05
N GLY A 67 5.87 -1.78 -0.82
CA GLY A 67 6.31 -0.43 -0.47
C GLY A 67 6.07 0.05 0.95
N GLN A 68 6.42 1.30 1.25
CA GLN A 68 6.05 1.89 2.54
C GLN A 68 4.53 2.03 2.64
N ALA A 69 3.89 2.48 1.56
CA ALA A 69 2.45 2.50 1.35
C ALA A 69 2.13 1.69 0.08
N ALA A 70 1.45 0.55 0.25
CA ALA A 70 1.15 -0.39 -0.84
C ALA A 70 -0.35 -0.59 -1.04
N PHE A 71 -0.83 -0.48 -2.27
CA PHE A 71 -2.23 -0.67 -2.64
C PHE A 71 -2.33 -1.72 -3.74
N GLY A 72 -3.00 -2.83 -3.47
CA GLY A 72 -3.11 -3.89 -4.47
C GLY A 72 -3.86 -5.13 -4.05
N PHE A 73 -3.97 -6.12 -4.94
CA PHE A 73 -4.56 -7.40 -4.57
C PHE A 73 -3.66 -8.12 -3.55
N PHE A 74 -2.36 -8.17 -3.84
CA PHE A 74 -1.29 -8.51 -2.91
C PHE A 74 -0.53 -7.23 -2.55
N ALA A 75 -0.59 -6.82 -1.29
CA ALA A 75 0.06 -5.60 -0.83
C ALA A 75 0.94 -5.89 0.39
N ALA A 76 2.21 -5.50 0.34
CA ALA A 76 3.13 -5.63 1.46
C ALA A 76 3.87 -4.33 1.77
N GLY A 77 3.99 -3.99 3.05
CA GLY A 77 4.54 -2.70 3.44
C GLY A 77 4.44 -2.28 4.90
N MET A 78 4.68 -1.00 5.19
CA MET A 78 4.37 -0.44 6.51
C MET A 78 2.87 -0.15 6.62
N ALA A 79 2.30 0.47 5.59
CA ALA A 79 0.87 0.68 5.39
C ALA A 79 0.42 -0.05 4.12
N ALA A 80 -0.60 -0.90 4.18
CA ALA A 80 -1.08 -1.58 2.98
C ALA A 80 -2.59 -1.80 2.94
N ILE A 81 -3.17 -1.73 1.75
CA ILE A 81 -4.58 -2.02 1.50
C ILE A 81 -4.68 -3.06 0.38
N GLY A 82 -5.39 -4.15 0.62
CA GLY A 82 -5.51 -5.22 -0.36
C GLY A 82 -6.33 -6.44 0.05
N VAL A 83 -6.39 -7.45 -0.81
CA VAL A 83 -7.07 -8.72 -0.48
C VAL A 83 -6.17 -9.58 0.40
N VAL A 84 -4.88 -9.64 0.05
CA VAL A 84 -3.83 -10.32 0.80
C VAL A 84 -2.83 -9.26 1.23
N VAL A 85 -2.75 -9.03 2.54
CA VAL A 85 -1.93 -7.96 3.10
C VAL A 85 -0.84 -8.50 4.01
N GLN A 86 0.38 -8.01 3.80
CA GLN A 86 1.51 -8.21 4.70
C GLN A 86 2.07 -6.85 5.10
N ALA A 87 1.45 -6.21 6.09
CA ALA A 87 1.91 -4.91 6.56
C ALA A 87 1.87 -4.72 8.07
N GLY A 88 2.61 -3.72 8.55
CA GLY A 88 2.58 -3.27 9.95
C GLY A 88 1.20 -2.72 10.33
N VAL A 89 0.58 -1.94 9.45
CA VAL A 89 -0.80 -1.48 9.50
C VAL A 89 -1.44 -1.78 8.15
N GLY A 90 -2.56 -2.49 8.11
CA GLY A 90 -3.20 -2.73 6.83
C GLY A 90 -4.63 -3.20 6.89
N PHE A 91 -5.38 -2.85 5.85
CA PHE A 91 -6.78 -3.22 5.67
C PHE A 91 -6.87 -4.25 4.57
N GLY A 92 -7.17 -5.50 4.92
CA GLY A 92 -7.34 -6.54 3.92
C GLY A 92 -8.08 -7.78 4.38
N GLY A 93 -8.57 -8.54 3.40
CA GLY A 93 -9.41 -9.71 3.61
C GLY A 93 -8.68 -10.88 4.28
N THR A 94 -7.38 -11.01 4.03
CA THR A 94 -6.51 -12.04 4.61
C THR A 94 -5.15 -11.43 4.96
N SER A 95 -4.63 -11.69 6.18
CA SER A 95 -3.31 -11.20 6.60
C SER A 95 -2.37 -12.38 6.86
N ALA A 96 -1.21 -12.40 6.18
CA ALA A 96 -0.34 -13.57 6.14
C ALA A 96 0.66 -13.63 7.30
N VAL A 97 1.14 -12.51 7.88
CA VAL A 97 2.29 -12.58 8.82
C VAL A 97 2.24 -11.69 10.07
N SER A 98 1.53 -10.56 10.16
CA SER A 98 1.73 -9.70 11.34
C SER A 98 0.49 -9.41 12.17
N SER A 99 0.64 -9.69 13.46
CA SER A 99 -0.23 -9.26 14.54
C SER A 99 -0.46 -7.75 14.46
N LYS A 100 -1.72 -7.31 14.38
CA LYS A 100 -2.36 -6.38 15.35
C LYS A 100 -3.55 -5.55 14.82
N LEU A 101 -3.93 -5.59 13.53
CA LEU A 101 -5.12 -4.86 13.07
C LEU A 101 -5.88 -5.50 11.89
N GLY A 102 -5.88 -6.83 11.77
CA GLY A 102 -6.83 -7.52 10.89
C GLY A 102 -8.17 -7.71 11.61
N PHE A 103 -9.29 -7.21 11.06
CA PHE A 103 -10.64 -7.46 11.58
C PHE A 103 -11.01 -8.95 11.55
N TRP A 104 -10.34 -9.73 10.69
CA TRP A 104 -10.45 -11.18 10.59
C TRP A 104 -9.08 -11.81 10.85
N GLY A 105 -9.06 -12.87 11.66
CA GLY A 105 -7.85 -13.50 12.21
C GLY A 105 -6.84 -14.03 11.20
N ARG A 106 -5.76 -14.63 11.70
CA ARG A 106 -4.63 -15.12 10.89
C ARG A 106 -5.07 -16.25 9.95
N LEU A 107 -4.81 -16.09 8.65
CA LEU A 107 -5.07 -17.11 7.64
C LEU A 107 -3.80 -17.91 7.36
N HIS A 108 -3.83 -19.24 7.59
CA HIS A 108 -2.69 -20.11 7.31
C HIS A 108 -2.79 -20.70 5.90
N ILE A 109 -2.25 -20.01 4.90
CA ILE A 109 -2.30 -20.42 3.47
C ILE A 109 -1.67 -21.80 3.24
N GLN A 110 -0.59 -22.12 3.97
CA GLN A 110 0.10 -23.42 3.85
C GLN A 110 -0.80 -24.61 4.22
N ARG A 111 -1.80 -24.41 5.09
CA ARG A 111 -2.73 -25.48 5.51
C ARG A 111 -3.90 -25.67 4.55
N MET A 112 -4.10 -24.77 3.58
CA MET A 112 -5.16 -24.91 2.57
C MET A 112 -4.80 -25.98 1.52
N PHE A 113 -3.50 -26.21 1.31
CA PHE A 113 -2.98 -27.15 0.31
C PHE A 113 -2.45 -28.45 0.92
N ASP A 114 -2.55 -28.62 2.24
CA ASP A 114 -2.10 -29.82 2.94
C ASP A 114 -3.30 -30.70 3.33
N PRO A 115 -3.51 -31.85 2.66
CA PRO A 115 -4.65 -32.73 2.90
C PRO A 115 -4.63 -33.40 4.29
N HIS A 116 -3.52 -33.31 5.03
CA HIS A 116 -3.39 -33.92 6.36
C HIS A 116 -3.49 -32.90 7.52
N ALA A 117 -3.70 -31.61 7.25
CA ALA A 117 -3.82 -30.61 8.28
C ALA A 117 -5.07 -30.81 9.15
N ARG A 118 -4.89 -31.17 10.43
CA ARG A 118 -5.96 -31.22 11.44
C ARG A 118 -5.90 -29.96 12.32
N GLY A 119 -6.86 -29.05 12.13
CA GLY A 119 -7.04 -27.83 12.92
C GLY A 119 -7.84 -26.76 12.15
N PRO A 120 -8.32 -25.71 12.83
CA PRO A 120 -9.08 -24.65 12.17
C PRO A 120 -8.21 -23.90 11.16
N ILE A 121 -8.67 -23.80 9.91
CA ILE A 121 -8.03 -23.07 8.80
C ILE A 121 -7.94 -21.56 9.12
N LEU A 122 -8.89 -21.09 9.93
CA LEU A 122 -8.99 -19.74 10.45
C LEU A 122 -8.72 -19.74 11.95
N GLN A 123 -7.59 -19.16 12.37
CA GLN A 123 -7.35 -18.94 13.79
C GLN A 123 -7.76 -17.51 14.14
N HIS A 124 -8.89 -17.37 14.85
CA HIS A 124 -9.37 -16.09 15.37
C HIS A 124 -8.48 -15.61 16.53
N GLY A 125 -7.24 -15.22 16.20
CA GLY A 125 -6.36 -14.47 17.10
C GLY A 125 -6.76 -13.00 17.12
N GLY A 126 -7.98 -12.71 17.61
CA GLY A 126 -8.40 -11.34 17.86
C GLY A 126 -7.58 -10.72 18.99
N LEU A 127 -7.39 -9.39 18.96
CA LEU A 127 -7.01 -8.65 20.16
C LEU A 127 -8.02 -9.00 21.27
N PRO A 128 -7.59 -9.27 22.51
CA PRO A 128 -8.53 -9.51 23.59
C PRO A 128 -9.46 -8.28 23.68
N GLY A 129 -10.78 -8.52 23.74
CA GLY A 129 -11.80 -7.48 23.47
C GLY A 129 -11.61 -6.18 24.24
N TRP A 130 -11.07 -6.25 25.46
CA TRP A 130 -10.73 -5.09 26.29
C TRP A 130 -9.73 -4.12 25.63
N ARG A 131 -8.79 -4.61 24.81
CA ARG A 131 -7.82 -3.74 24.09
C ARG A 131 -8.47 -2.99 22.95
N ILE A 132 -9.45 -3.60 22.27
CA ILE A 132 -10.22 -2.93 21.23
C ILE A 132 -11.06 -1.83 21.88
N VAL A 133 -11.73 -2.15 23.00
CA VAL A 133 -12.48 -1.17 23.78
C VAL A 133 -11.59 0.00 24.23
N LEU A 134 -10.41 -0.27 24.81
CA LEU A 134 -9.47 0.78 25.21
C LEU A 134 -8.97 1.62 24.02
N ALA A 135 -8.67 0.99 22.89
CA ALA A 135 -8.23 1.70 21.69
C ALA A 135 -9.34 2.61 21.15
N THR A 136 -10.56 2.11 21.03
CA THR A 136 -11.72 2.88 20.57
C THR A 136 -12.04 4.02 21.53
N VAL A 137 -12.05 3.76 22.84
CA VAL A 137 -12.27 4.80 23.86
C VAL A 137 -11.16 5.85 23.82
N GLY A 138 -9.90 5.44 23.69
CA GLY A 138 -8.76 6.34 23.56
C GLY A 138 -8.83 7.21 22.31
N THR A 139 -9.20 6.64 21.16
CA THR A 139 -9.40 7.39 19.92
C THR A 139 -10.55 8.40 20.05
N LEU A 140 -11.70 7.98 20.59
CA LEU A 140 -12.83 8.90 20.82
C LEU A 140 -12.46 10.05 21.77
N ALA A 141 -11.71 9.76 22.84
CA ALA A 141 -11.24 10.77 23.77
C ALA A 141 -10.28 11.77 23.10
N LEU A 142 -9.35 11.29 22.28
CA LEU A 142 -8.42 12.16 21.53
C LEU A 142 -9.16 13.04 20.51
N THR A 143 -10.12 12.48 19.78
CA THR A 143 -10.93 13.24 18.83
C THR A 143 -11.78 14.29 19.53
N ALA A 144 -12.40 13.96 20.67
CA ALA A 144 -13.17 14.91 21.46
C ALA A 144 -12.29 16.01 22.08
N ALA A 145 -11.10 15.66 22.58
CA ALA A 145 -10.14 16.62 23.12
C ALA A 145 -9.65 17.59 22.03
N TRP A 146 -9.34 17.08 20.84
CA TRP A 146 -8.97 17.91 19.70
C TRP A 146 -10.11 18.86 19.30
N TRP A 147 -11.36 18.36 19.24
CA TRP A 147 -12.53 19.19 18.94
C TRP A 147 -12.74 20.31 19.98
N LYS A 148 -12.53 20.00 21.27
CA LYS A 148 -12.63 21.00 22.35
C LYS A 148 -11.54 22.08 22.26
N ILE A 149 -10.30 21.69 21.97
CA ILE A 149 -9.16 22.61 21.93
C ILE A 149 -9.18 23.48 20.67
N THR A 150 -9.51 22.87 19.52
CA THR A 150 -9.34 23.51 18.21
C THR A 150 -10.67 23.81 17.54
N GLY A 151 -11.64 22.90 17.63
CA GLY A 151 -12.93 23.00 16.93
C GLY A 151 -13.88 24.05 17.51
N GLU A 152 -14.03 24.12 18.84
CA GLU A 152 -14.93 25.10 19.47
C GLU A 152 -14.49 26.56 19.24
N PRO A 153 -13.22 26.94 19.44
CA PRO A 153 -12.78 28.31 19.18
C PRO A 153 -12.94 28.74 17.72
N LEU A 154 -12.67 27.81 16.78
CA LEU A 154 -12.87 28.06 15.35
C LEU A 154 -14.35 28.24 15.00
N ARG A 155 -15.24 27.46 15.63
CA ARG A 155 -16.69 27.58 15.42
C ARG A 155 -17.22 28.92 15.91
N GLU A 156 -16.75 29.40 17.06
CA GLU A 156 -17.14 30.71 17.61
C GLU A 156 -16.66 31.84 16.69
N MET A 157 -15.41 31.81 16.23
CA MET A 157 -14.88 32.80 15.28
C MET A 157 -15.63 32.84 13.94
N ILE A 158 -16.12 31.70 13.45
CA ILE A 158 -16.89 31.64 12.19
C ILE A 158 -18.32 32.15 12.37
N LEU A 159 -18.92 31.97 13.55
CA LEU A 159 -20.28 32.46 13.83
C LEU A 159 -20.30 33.96 14.17
N ASP A 160 -19.17 34.52 14.61
CA ASP A 160 -18.97 35.95 14.85
C ASP A 160 -18.62 36.76 13.57
N LEU A 161 -18.49 36.08 12.43
CA LEU A 161 -18.22 36.63 11.09
C LEU A 161 -19.52 36.83 10.29
#